data_AF-A0AAZ3P394-F1
#
_entry.id   AF-A0AAZ3P394-F1
#
_cell.length_a   1.000
_cell.length_b   1.000
_cell.length_c   1.000
_cell.angle_alpha   90.00
_cell.angle_beta   90.00
_cell.angle_gamma   90.00
#
_symmetry.space_group_name_H-M   'P 1'
#
loop_
_entity.id
_entity.type
_entity.pdbx_description
1 polymer ?
#
loop_
_entity_poly.entity_id
_entity_poly.type
_entity_poly.pdbx_seq_one_letter_code
_entity_poly.pdbx_strand_id
1 'polypeptide(L)'
;MWWQVAYRLERKVAGLNTRADKVKNVYCLSLCVWNRKLIHHRKETLSRRSPTPSSPKQGLSSSTSELSLSHTPQPPNGISRTMSESTDNVQGLYQVPPQPRRAAPITPPPPEKLRASRHPGDCLIVTMETQLLIFSPHTSSFHSQTHTHTHTLLMSSTPDPSKKGPTPQPQPTHPPQPSTEDQSETDWPLAPPSVAESPPGSPTYSEPVPGTTGAELIELVRRNTGLSYDLSRVAVGVVVGHLQTTLPQASSALEKVLLSLVESKDQSSALPQGQVCHDEQRLEVILGDLARHFDDSQQRSWALHEDHSLIACYLEELLKILTDADPEVCKKMCRANHSEPVLSLVTYYQMEHRVSLRLLLLKVFGAMCSLDSALISTLLNSILPMELARDLQTDTQEHQKMCYTALVLTMIFSMGEQVPYHHYEHLNASFVQFLLDVVEDGLPSDTTEQLPDLCVNLILAFNLHLIVPSSNVIMQTVVKKNVKIFSEKIVLLLNRGDDPVCVFKHAPPAPHSVLKFLQDVFASRDSSDIFYRTDMMVMIDIAVRCISDLSPGDKLRMEYLSLMHSIIRSTDYLEHLHRLSDLQGALQRILREEDNSGADEGGATAKQMDKLIVQEMYKEFPQISES
;
A
#
# COMPACT_ATOMS: atom_id res chain seq x y z
N MET A 1 -30.39 24.44 30.96
CA MET A 1 -30.65 24.21 29.53
C MET A 1 -29.38 23.78 28.79
N TRP A 2 -28.38 24.65 28.65
CA TRP A 2 -27.08 24.36 27.99
C TRP A 2 -26.45 23.00 28.38
N TRP A 3 -26.35 22.68 29.67
CA TRP A 3 -25.85 21.37 30.15
C TRP A 3 -26.58 20.15 29.55
N GLN A 4 -27.88 20.24 29.26
CA GLN A 4 -28.63 19.15 28.61
C GLN A 4 -28.44 19.13 27.08
N VAL A 5 -27.95 20.21 26.47
CA VAL A 5 -27.50 20.22 25.07
C VAL A 5 -26.11 19.60 25.02
N ALA A 6 -25.18 20.07 25.87
CA ALA A 6 -23.83 19.51 26.00
C ALA A 6 -23.85 18.00 26.26
N TYR A 7 -24.59 17.51 27.26
CA TYR A 7 -24.70 16.08 27.56
C TYR A 7 -25.35 15.24 26.45
N ARG A 8 -26.27 15.84 25.66
CA ARG A 8 -26.81 15.19 24.45
C ARG A 8 -25.85 15.24 23.28
N LEU A 9 -24.99 16.26 23.20
CA LEU A 9 -23.89 16.34 22.26
C LEU A 9 -22.83 15.30 22.63
N GLU A 10 -22.36 15.21 23.87
CA GLU A 10 -21.48 14.15 24.36
C GLU A 10 -22.03 12.76 24.05
N ARG A 11 -23.29 12.46 24.38
CA ARG A 11 -23.89 11.16 24.04
C ARG A 11 -24.02 10.93 22.53
N LYS A 12 -24.26 11.97 21.72
CA LYS A 12 -24.23 11.87 20.25
C LYS A 12 -22.83 11.76 19.69
N VAL A 13 -21.81 12.38 20.30
CA VAL A 13 -20.41 12.37 19.89
C VAL A 13 -19.75 11.06 20.31
N ALA A 14 -20.07 10.49 21.48
CA ALA A 14 -19.70 9.14 21.90
C ALA A 14 -20.46 8.05 21.10
N GLY A 15 -21.73 8.30 20.78
CA GLY A 15 -22.52 7.47 19.84
C GLY A 15 -22.03 7.56 18.38
N LEU A 16 -21.44 8.70 18.01
CA LEU A 16 -20.69 8.89 16.77
C LEU A 16 -19.30 8.28 16.90
N ASN A 17 -18.63 8.28 18.06
CA ASN A 17 -17.31 7.67 18.23
C ASN A 17 -17.40 6.13 18.14
N THR A 18 -18.43 5.53 18.74
CA THR A 18 -18.74 4.09 18.57
C THR A 18 -19.31 3.72 17.18
N ARG A 19 -19.67 4.71 16.35
CA ARG A 19 -19.85 4.57 14.89
C ARG A 19 -18.60 4.95 14.09
N ALA A 20 -17.69 5.75 14.64
CA ALA A 20 -16.41 6.17 14.09
C ALA A 20 -15.40 5.04 14.17
N ASP A 21 -15.40 4.23 15.22
CA ASP A 21 -14.62 2.99 15.26
C ASP A 21 -15.13 1.95 14.22
N LYS A 22 -16.19 2.28 13.45
CA LYS A 22 -16.66 1.58 12.25
C LYS A 22 -16.52 2.40 10.95
N VAL A 23 -16.04 3.64 11.02
CA VAL A 23 -15.86 4.62 9.92
C VAL A 23 -14.47 5.28 9.96
N LYS A 24 -13.55 4.80 10.80
CA LYS A 24 -12.09 4.97 10.72
C LYS A 24 -11.62 4.20 9.49
N ASN A 25 -11.82 4.86 8.36
CA ASN A 25 -11.58 4.34 7.03
C ASN A 25 -10.08 4.11 6.78
N VAL A 26 -9.76 3.57 5.62
CA VAL A 26 -8.40 3.44 5.06
C VAL A 26 -7.51 2.40 5.79
N TYR A 27 -7.30 2.45 7.09
CA TYR A 27 -6.28 1.59 7.74
C TYR A 27 -6.81 0.20 8.12
N CYS A 28 -8.11 0.00 8.04
CA CYS A 28 -8.73 -1.33 7.96
C CYS A 28 -8.47 -2.01 6.60
N LEU A 29 -8.11 -1.29 5.51
CA LEU A 29 -8.26 -1.79 4.13
C LEU A 29 -7.65 -3.18 3.92
N SER A 30 -6.37 -3.37 4.23
CA SER A 30 -5.70 -4.65 4.02
C SER A 30 -6.12 -5.72 5.03
N LEU A 31 -6.21 -5.36 6.32
CA LEU A 31 -6.55 -6.31 7.39
C LEU A 31 -7.99 -6.83 7.29
N CYS A 32 -8.91 -6.01 6.79
CA CYS A 32 -10.36 -6.23 6.84
C CYS A 32 -10.93 -6.76 5.52
N VAL A 33 -10.30 -6.48 4.36
CA VAL A 33 -10.63 -7.13 3.08
C VAL A 33 -10.23 -8.61 3.09
N TRP A 34 -9.02 -8.92 3.58
CA TRP A 34 -8.54 -10.31 3.66
C TRP A 34 -9.40 -11.15 4.62
N ASN A 35 -9.68 -10.65 5.83
CA ASN A 35 -10.58 -11.31 6.78
C ASN A 35 -12.02 -11.53 6.25
N ARG A 36 -12.52 -10.68 5.33
CA ARG A 36 -13.83 -10.89 4.70
C ARG A 36 -13.86 -12.11 3.78
N LYS A 37 -12.81 -12.33 2.97
CA LYS A 37 -12.69 -13.51 2.09
C LYS A 37 -12.67 -14.81 2.93
N LEU A 38 -11.91 -14.81 4.04
CA LEU A 38 -11.79 -15.94 4.96
C LEU A 38 -13.12 -16.35 5.63
N ILE A 39 -13.95 -15.37 6.02
CA ILE A 39 -15.24 -15.63 6.69
C ILE A 39 -16.32 -16.11 5.70
N HIS A 40 -16.33 -15.61 4.45
CA HIS A 40 -17.36 -16.02 3.48
C HIS A 40 -17.16 -17.45 2.98
N HIS A 41 -15.91 -17.84 2.66
CA HIS A 41 -15.59 -19.21 2.25
C HIS A 41 -15.99 -20.25 3.31
N ARG A 42 -15.79 -19.92 4.59
CA ARG A 42 -16.22 -20.76 5.74
C ARG A 42 -17.74 -20.92 5.85
N LYS A 43 -18.55 -19.97 5.35
CA LYS A 43 -20.01 -20.09 5.31
C LYS A 43 -20.51 -20.93 4.14
N GLU A 44 -19.94 -20.79 2.95
CA GLU A 44 -20.38 -21.56 1.77
C GLU A 44 -20.01 -23.04 1.89
N THR A 45 -18.83 -23.35 2.41
CA THR A 45 -18.39 -24.73 2.69
C THR A 45 -19.25 -25.42 3.76
N LEU A 46 -19.84 -24.67 4.70
CA LEU A 46 -20.85 -25.19 5.64
C LEU A 46 -22.22 -25.34 4.97
N SER A 47 -22.66 -24.36 4.15
CA SER A 47 -23.95 -24.44 3.46
C SER A 47 -24.03 -25.62 2.47
N ARG A 48 -22.92 -25.97 1.80
CA ARG A 48 -22.82 -27.16 0.94
C ARG A 48 -22.71 -28.49 1.69
N ARG A 49 -22.65 -28.49 3.03
CA ARG A 49 -22.51 -29.69 3.89
C ARG A 49 -23.80 -30.09 4.63
N SER A 50 -24.97 -29.83 4.04
CA SER A 50 -26.27 -30.32 4.55
C SER A 50 -26.78 -31.50 3.71
N PRO A 51 -26.68 -32.77 4.16
CA PRO A 51 -27.10 -33.93 3.38
C PRO A 51 -28.45 -34.51 3.84
N THR A 52 -29.42 -34.64 2.92
CA THR A 52 -30.45 -35.72 2.81
C THR A 52 -31.51 -35.32 1.76
N PRO A 53 -32.30 -36.27 1.21
CA PRO A 53 -32.24 -37.73 1.35
C PRO A 53 -31.87 -38.44 0.03
N SER A 54 -31.50 -39.72 0.13
CA SER A 54 -31.46 -40.66 -1.01
C SER A 54 -32.50 -41.77 -0.81
N SER A 55 -33.04 -42.29 -1.92
CA SER A 55 -34.05 -43.36 -1.93
C SER A 55 -34.15 -43.99 -3.34
N PRO A 56 -34.84 -45.14 -3.52
CA PRO A 56 -35.05 -46.26 -2.60
C PRO A 56 -34.58 -47.60 -3.20
N LYS A 57 -34.43 -48.65 -2.36
CA LYS A 57 -34.74 -50.05 -2.76
C LYS A 57 -34.82 -51.00 -1.55
N GLN A 58 -35.47 -52.14 -1.76
CA GLN A 58 -35.88 -53.08 -0.72
C GLN A 58 -34.85 -54.21 -0.49
N GLY A 59 -34.78 -54.69 0.76
CA GLY A 59 -34.01 -55.87 1.18
C GLY A 59 -34.29 -56.15 2.66
N LEU A 60 -34.46 -57.41 3.05
CA LEU A 60 -34.98 -57.82 4.37
C LEU A 60 -33.92 -58.49 5.24
N SER A 61 -34.08 -58.35 6.57
CA SER A 61 -33.64 -59.28 7.65
C SER A 61 -32.13 -59.57 7.84
N SER A 62 -31.64 -60.08 8.98
CA SER A 62 -31.81 -59.75 10.42
C SER A 62 -31.02 -60.77 11.27
N SER A 63 -30.59 -60.41 12.51
CA SER A 63 -30.04 -61.33 13.54
C SER A 63 -28.63 -61.93 13.27
N THR A 64 -27.80 -62.44 14.22
CA THR A 64 -27.55 -62.20 15.67
C THR A 64 -26.26 -62.98 16.10
N SER A 65 -25.68 -62.67 17.28
CA SER A 65 -24.84 -63.58 18.12
C SER A 65 -23.41 -63.98 17.63
N GLU A 66 -22.44 -64.44 18.44
CA GLU A 66 -22.11 -64.27 19.89
C GLU A 66 -20.67 -64.77 20.23
N LEU A 67 -20.18 -64.41 21.44
CA LEU A 67 -19.27 -65.14 22.36
C LEU A 67 -17.94 -65.83 21.89
N SER A 68 -16.83 -65.13 22.15
CA SER A 68 -15.66 -65.50 22.99
C SER A 68 -15.24 -66.96 23.34
N LEU A 69 -13.89 -67.14 23.43
CA LEU A 69 -13.09 -68.17 24.17
C LEU A 69 -13.07 -69.62 23.58
N SER A 70 -12.01 -70.43 23.71
CA SER A 70 -10.59 -70.26 24.12
C SER A 70 -9.80 -71.57 23.91
N HIS A 71 -8.46 -71.56 23.76
CA HIS A 71 -7.57 -72.65 24.23
C HIS A 71 -6.07 -72.27 24.25
N THR A 72 -5.32 -72.80 25.23
CA THR A 72 -3.85 -72.74 25.43
C THR A 72 -3.34 -74.12 25.88
N PRO A 73 -2.04 -74.51 25.71
CA PRO A 73 -0.90 -74.09 26.58
C PRO A 73 0.41 -73.75 25.79
N GLN A 74 1.40 -72.97 26.25
CA GLN A 74 2.21 -72.95 27.50
C GLN A 74 3.20 -74.13 27.68
N PRO A 75 4.28 -74.03 28.48
CA PRO A 75 5.04 -72.87 29.04
C PRO A 75 6.53 -72.90 28.58
N PRO A 76 7.55 -72.27 29.23
CA PRO A 76 7.63 -71.09 30.13
C PRO A 76 8.17 -69.86 29.34
N ASN A 77 9.00 -68.87 29.77
CA ASN A 77 9.71 -68.46 31.01
C ASN A 77 9.92 -66.90 30.96
N GLY A 78 10.62 -66.17 31.84
CA GLY A 78 11.45 -66.57 32.99
C GLY A 78 12.01 -65.44 33.91
N ILE A 79 11.40 -64.24 33.95
CA ILE A 79 11.57 -63.18 35.00
C ILE A 79 12.85 -62.31 34.94
N SER A 80 12.72 -61.04 35.33
CA SER A 80 13.77 -59.99 35.39
C SER A 80 14.37 -59.80 36.79
N ARG A 81 15.65 -59.39 36.89
CA ARG A 81 16.15 -58.48 37.96
C ARG A 81 17.56 -57.93 37.71
N THR A 82 17.90 -56.86 38.44
CA THR A 82 19.16 -56.09 38.47
C THR A 82 20.24 -56.71 39.39
N MET A 83 21.54 -56.41 39.17
CA MET A 83 22.47 -55.83 40.18
C MET A 83 23.94 -55.67 39.68
N SER A 84 24.75 -54.94 40.48
CA SER A 84 26.23 -54.74 40.45
C SER A 84 26.81 -53.90 39.30
N GLU A 85 27.65 -52.86 39.47
CA GLU A 85 28.62 -52.38 40.49
C GLU A 85 30.07 -52.95 40.42
N SER A 86 31.03 -52.04 40.13
CA SER A 86 32.44 -51.93 40.61
C SER A 86 33.12 -50.82 39.75
N THR A 87 33.44 -49.61 40.23
CA THR A 87 34.67 -49.19 40.98
C THR A 87 35.97 -49.68 40.32
N ASP A 88 36.94 -48.84 39.91
CA ASP A 88 37.48 -47.59 40.50
C ASP A 88 37.69 -46.46 39.43
N ASN A 89 37.68 -45.14 39.69
CA ASN A 89 38.47 -44.28 40.63
C ASN A 89 39.93 -44.13 40.13
N VAL A 90 40.60 -42.96 40.01
CA VAL A 90 40.44 -41.56 40.50
C VAL A 90 40.84 -40.62 39.30
N GLN A 91 40.92 -39.26 39.26
CA GLN A 91 40.80 -38.09 40.15
C GLN A 91 40.64 -36.79 39.30
N GLY A 92 40.22 -35.67 39.90
CA GLY A 92 40.65 -34.31 39.48
C GLY A 92 39.63 -33.42 38.74
N LEU A 93 39.13 -32.37 39.42
CA LEU A 93 38.30 -31.29 38.83
C LEU A 93 39.05 -29.94 38.86
N TYR A 94 38.51 -28.96 38.12
CA TYR A 94 38.85 -27.52 38.07
C TYR A 94 40.16 -27.09 37.40
N GLN A 95 40.05 -26.63 36.14
CA GLN A 95 40.53 -25.28 35.76
C GLN A 95 39.83 -24.76 34.49
N VAL A 96 39.74 -23.43 34.36
CA VAL A 96 39.07 -22.73 33.24
C VAL A 96 40.11 -22.39 32.15
N PRO A 97 39.92 -22.82 30.88
CA PRO A 97 40.76 -22.37 29.77
C PRO A 97 40.54 -20.87 29.43
N PRO A 98 41.58 -20.12 29.03
CA PRO A 98 41.52 -18.66 28.91
C PRO A 98 40.91 -18.14 27.60
N GLN A 99 40.35 -16.93 27.65
CA GLN A 99 39.94 -16.17 26.47
C GLN A 99 41.14 -15.80 25.56
N PRO A 100 41.02 -15.95 24.23
CA PRO A 100 41.92 -15.30 23.28
C PRO A 100 41.79 -13.76 23.36
N ARG A 101 42.93 -13.04 23.39
CA ARG A 101 42.92 -11.57 23.44
C ARG A 101 42.62 -10.96 22.06
N ARG A 102 42.00 -9.77 22.06
CA ARG A 102 41.86 -8.90 20.87
C ARG A 102 43.19 -8.74 20.13
N ALA A 103 43.16 -8.98 18.81
CA ALA A 103 44.04 -8.29 17.86
C ALA A 103 43.34 -7.01 17.37
N ALA A 104 44.11 -5.99 16.99
CA ALA A 104 43.57 -4.74 16.44
C ALA A 104 43.36 -4.85 14.91
N PRO A 105 42.34 -4.18 14.33
CA PRO A 105 42.18 -4.11 12.87
C PRO A 105 43.38 -3.41 12.21
N ILE A 106 43.84 -3.95 11.09
CA ILE A 106 44.86 -3.32 10.24
C ILE A 106 44.15 -2.37 9.27
N THR A 107 44.55 -1.10 9.26
CA THR A 107 44.00 -0.09 8.34
C THR A 107 44.48 -0.32 6.91
N PRO A 108 43.59 -0.37 5.89
CA PRO A 108 43.99 -0.35 4.49
C PRO A 108 44.53 1.04 4.08
N PRO A 109 45.45 1.13 3.10
CA PRO A 109 45.96 2.40 2.59
C PRO A 109 44.93 3.11 1.68
N PRO A 110 45.00 4.45 1.54
CA PRO A 110 44.10 5.22 0.68
C PRO A 110 44.43 5.07 -0.82
N PRO A 111 43.45 5.25 -1.72
CA PRO A 111 43.65 5.12 -3.17
C PRO A 111 44.41 6.31 -3.78
N GLU A 112 45.33 6.03 -4.69
CA GLU A 112 46.09 7.04 -5.43
C GLU A 112 45.29 7.67 -6.58
N LYS A 113 45.53 8.97 -6.84
CA LYS A 113 45.02 9.68 -8.02
C LYS A 113 45.97 9.48 -9.21
N LEU A 114 45.50 8.85 -10.29
CA LEU A 114 46.16 8.91 -11.60
C LEU A 114 45.33 9.71 -12.61
N ARG A 115 46.04 10.39 -13.53
CA ARG A 115 45.49 11.35 -14.49
C ARG A 115 45.19 10.70 -15.84
N ALA A 116 44.29 11.34 -16.59
CA ALA A 116 43.96 10.96 -17.96
C ALA A 116 45.15 11.09 -18.95
N SER A 117 45.14 10.23 -19.96
CA SER A 117 45.89 10.33 -21.23
C SER A 117 44.98 9.88 -22.39
N ARG A 118 45.34 10.21 -23.63
CA ARG A 118 44.42 10.18 -24.79
C ARG A 118 44.57 8.94 -25.69
N HIS A 119 43.48 8.68 -26.43
CA HIS A 119 43.25 8.00 -27.74
C HIS A 119 44.44 7.75 -28.69
N PRO A 120 44.29 6.94 -29.80
CA PRO A 120 43.04 6.37 -30.37
C PRO A 120 43.08 4.84 -30.72
N GLY A 121 41.96 4.30 -31.23
CA GLY A 121 41.93 2.98 -31.89
C GLY A 121 40.52 2.40 -32.13
N ASP A 122 40.05 2.53 -33.37
CA ASP A 122 39.02 1.77 -34.12
C ASP A 122 38.65 0.36 -33.58
N CYS A 123 37.45 -0.22 -33.73
CA CYS A 123 36.15 0.16 -34.32
C CYS A 123 35.10 -0.91 -33.87
N LEU A 124 33.82 -1.00 -34.28
CA LEU A 124 32.97 -0.34 -35.29
C LEU A 124 31.49 -0.51 -34.83
N ILE A 125 30.54 0.38 -35.21
CA ILE A 125 29.09 0.13 -35.14
C ILE A 125 28.43 0.55 -36.45
N VAL A 126 27.53 -0.30 -36.99
CA VAL A 126 26.70 -0.02 -38.16
C VAL A 126 25.32 0.48 -37.72
N THR A 127 24.79 1.47 -38.42
CA THR A 127 23.48 2.09 -38.19
C THR A 127 22.32 1.24 -38.68
N MET A 128 21.18 1.29 -37.99
CA MET A 128 19.85 1.31 -38.62
C MET A 128 18.87 2.18 -37.82
N GLU A 129 18.31 3.17 -38.50
CA GLU A 129 17.02 3.81 -38.22
C GLU A 129 15.91 2.92 -38.85
N THR A 130 14.59 3.15 -38.83
CA THR A 130 13.62 4.17 -38.33
C THR A 130 12.25 3.42 -38.24
N GLN A 131 11.14 3.84 -37.62
CA GLN A 131 10.66 5.09 -37.02
C GLN A 131 9.81 4.78 -35.76
N LEU A 132 9.44 5.81 -34.99
CA LEU A 132 8.14 5.88 -34.29
C LEU A 132 7.49 7.23 -34.61
N LEU A 133 6.20 7.23 -34.95
CA LEU A 133 5.44 8.44 -35.28
C LEU A 133 4.54 8.86 -34.11
N ILE A 134 4.79 10.06 -33.57
CA ILE A 134 3.90 10.73 -32.61
C ILE A 134 3.50 12.07 -33.23
N PHE A 135 2.20 12.33 -33.31
CA PHE A 135 1.67 13.62 -33.77
C PHE A 135 1.61 14.63 -32.62
N SER A 136 2.15 15.83 -32.86
CA SER A 136 1.99 17.02 -32.01
C SER A 136 1.76 18.26 -32.88
N PRO A 137 0.74 19.09 -32.61
CA PRO A 137 0.55 20.36 -33.30
C PRO A 137 1.41 21.47 -32.66
N HIS A 138 2.10 22.27 -33.48
CA HIS A 138 2.87 23.43 -33.04
C HIS A 138 2.16 24.76 -33.35
N THR A 139 2.27 25.74 -32.44
CA THR A 139 2.39 27.19 -32.70
C THR A 139 2.79 27.89 -31.40
N SER A 140 3.55 29.00 -31.36
CA SER A 140 4.40 29.64 -32.37
C SER A 140 5.41 30.56 -31.68
N SER A 141 6.63 30.70 -32.22
CA SER A 141 7.67 31.59 -31.66
C SER A 141 7.48 33.05 -32.07
N PHE A 142 7.91 33.99 -31.22
CA PHE A 142 8.42 35.28 -31.66
C PHE A 142 9.61 35.74 -30.79
N HIS A 143 10.54 36.46 -31.42
CA HIS A 143 11.83 36.84 -30.86
C HIS A 143 12.06 38.33 -31.06
N SER A 144 12.62 39.05 -30.08
CA SER A 144 13.31 40.32 -30.31
C SER A 144 14.19 40.73 -29.14
N GLN A 145 15.33 41.36 -29.44
CA GLN A 145 16.31 41.85 -28.47
C GLN A 145 16.53 43.36 -28.67
N THR A 146 16.67 44.13 -27.59
CA THR A 146 17.39 45.41 -27.61
C THR A 146 18.08 45.66 -26.25
N HIS A 147 19.30 46.19 -26.29
CA HIS A 147 20.12 46.51 -25.11
C HIS A 147 19.89 47.94 -24.61
N THR A 148 20.22 48.21 -23.35
CA THR A 148 20.99 49.42 -22.95
C THR A 148 21.69 49.21 -21.60
N HIS A 149 22.74 50.00 -21.31
CA HIS A 149 23.65 49.81 -20.16
C HIS A 149 23.54 50.94 -19.12
N THR A 150 23.89 50.64 -17.86
CA THR A 150 24.64 51.45 -16.87
C THR A 150 24.54 50.76 -15.49
N HIS A 151 25.47 50.80 -14.52
CA HIS A 151 26.92 50.92 -14.49
C HIS A 151 27.36 50.73 -13.00
N THR A 152 28.13 49.67 -12.70
CA THR A 152 29.20 49.60 -11.66
C THR A 152 28.99 50.03 -10.19
N LEU A 153 29.34 49.13 -9.25
CA LEU A 153 30.70 49.08 -8.69
C LEU A 153 30.98 47.77 -7.90
N LEU A 154 32.24 47.34 -7.88
CA LEU A 154 32.78 46.26 -7.02
C LEU A 154 33.45 46.87 -5.78
N MET A 155 33.61 46.08 -4.72
CA MET A 155 34.97 45.77 -4.22
C MET A 155 35.00 44.51 -3.35
N SER A 156 36.13 43.81 -3.38
CA SER A 156 36.37 42.51 -2.73
C SER A 156 37.69 42.51 -1.98
N SER A 157 37.79 41.83 -0.83
CA SER A 157 38.99 41.03 -0.48
C SER A 157 38.87 40.33 0.89
N THR A 158 39.48 39.15 0.96
CA THR A 158 39.90 38.44 2.19
C THR A 158 41.42 38.55 2.33
N PRO A 159 41.99 38.48 3.54
CA PRO A 159 42.70 37.24 3.89
C PRO A 159 42.62 36.82 5.39
N ASP A 160 43.18 35.65 5.67
CA ASP A 160 43.22 34.89 6.94
C ASP A 160 44.70 34.72 7.41
N PRO A 161 45.09 33.86 8.38
CA PRO A 161 44.73 33.71 9.82
C PRO A 161 45.91 33.99 10.79
N SER A 162 45.67 34.08 12.13
CA SER A 162 46.55 33.43 13.17
C SER A 162 46.28 33.72 14.68
N LYS A 163 46.34 32.63 15.47
CA LYS A 163 46.94 32.47 16.84
C LYS A 163 46.23 32.94 18.15
N LYS A 164 45.89 31.90 18.95
CA LYS A 164 45.95 31.74 20.43
C LYS A 164 44.87 32.39 21.33
N GLY A 165 44.33 31.57 22.25
CA GLY A 165 43.52 31.98 23.43
C GLY A 165 44.37 32.26 24.69
N PRO A 166 43.83 32.17 25.94
CA PRO A 166 43.00 31.05 26.41
C PRO A 166 41.73 31.42 27.24
N THR A 167 41.03 30.39 27.74
CA THR A 167 39.86 30.40 28.63
C THR A 167 40.16 30.87 30.07
N PRO A 168 39.12 31.27 30.85
CA PRO A 168 38.86 30.54 32.11
C PRO A 168 37.37 30.36 32.50
N GLN A 169 37.14 29.47 33.47
CA GLN A 169 35.90 29.13 34.21
C GLN A 169 36.32 28.47 35.55
N PRO A 170 35.44 28.23 36.56
CA PRO A 170 34.11 28.77 36.86
C PRO A 170 33.92 29.18 38.36
N GLN A 171 32.64 29.36 38.79
CA GLN A 171 32.12 29.25 40.19
C GLN A 171 32.46 30.34 41.26
N PRO A 172 31.72 30.43 42.39
CA PRO A 172 30.34 29.96 42.69
C PRO A 172 29.42 31.00 43.40
N THR A 173 28.08 30.83 43.33
CA THR A 173 27.15 31.22 44.44
C THR A 173 25.74 30.58 44.30
N HIS A 174 25.14 30.22 45.43
CA HIS A 174 23.75 29.74 45.64
C HIS A 174 23.32 30.22 47.05
N PRO A 175 22.03 30.10 47.46
CA PRO A 175 20.78 30.40 46.77
C PRO A 175 19.95 31.43 47.59
N PRO A 176 18.65 31.63 47.29
CA PRO A 176 17.68 31.48 48.40
C PRO A 176 16.36 30.78 48.03
N GLN A 177 15.75 30.17 49.06
CA GLN A 177 14.41 29.57 49.11
C GLN A 177 13.96 29.56 50.59
N PRO A 178 12.68 29.36 50.93
CA PRO A 178 11.46 29.40 50.12
C PRO A 178 10.43 30.42 50.66
N SER A 179 9.21 30.42 50.09
CA SER A 179 7.99 30.92 50.73
C SER A 179 6.81 30.05 50.26
N THR A 180 5.79 29.88 51.09
CA THR A 180 4.75 28.84 50.95
C THR A 180 3.36 29.45 50.98
N GLU A 181 2.39 28.75 50.36
CA GLU A 181 0.96 29.11 50.26
C GLU A 181 0.67 30.39 49.42
N ASP A 182 -0.48 30.52 48.74
CA ASP A 182 -1.75 29.78 48.86
C ASP A 182 -2.36 29.41 47.48
N GLN A 183 -3.54 28.78 47.48
CA GLN A 183 -4.29 28.25 46.33
C GLN A 183 -5.19 29.31 45.67
N SER A 184 -5.31 29.32 44.33
CA SER A 184 -6.59 29.60 43.64
C SER A 184 -6.54 29.38 42.12
N GLU A 185 -7.49 28.57 41.64
CA GLU A 185 -8.29 28.66 40.40
C GLU A 185 -7.66 28.84 39.00
N THR A 186 -8.26 28.15 38.03
CA THR A 186 -7.91 28.21 36.59
C THR A 186 -8.65 29.36 35.92
N ASP A 187 -7.90 30.35 35.43
CA ASP A 187 -8.45 31.54 34.79
C ASP A 187 -9.11 31.21 33.43
N TRP A 188 -10.41 31.51 33.31
CA TRP A 188 -11.17 31.40 32.07
C TRP A 188 -11.25 32.77 31.40
N PRO A 189 -11.13 32.89 30.06
CA PRO A 189 -11.23 34.17 29.37
C PRO A 189 -12.51 34.94 29.73
N LEU A 190 -12.34 36.11 30.34
CA LEU A 190 -13.42 36.97 30.79
C LEU A 190 -14.33 37.40 29.62
N ALA A 191 -15.64 37.49 29.90
CA ALA A 191 -16.63 37.87 28.91
C ALA A 191 -16.46 39.33 28.44
N PRO A 192 -16.76 39.65 27.16
CA PRO A 192 -16.70 41.02 26.66
C PRO A 192 -17.72 41.95 27.37
N PRO A 193 -17.43 43.27 27.45
CA PRO A 193 -18.28 44.22 28.17
C PRO A 193 -19.65 44.38 27.53
N SER A 194 -20.64 44.74 28.36
CA SER A 194 -22.03 44.90 27.94
C SER A 194 -22.24 46.07 26.96
N VAL A 195 -23.07 45.84 25.95
CA VAL A 195 -23.37 46.82 24.89
C VAL A 195 -24.16 48.00 25.44
N ALA A 196 -23.69 49.22 25.18
CA ALA A 196 -24.47 50.45 25.39
C ALA A 196 -25.49 50.64 24.26
N GLU A 197 -26.71 51.05 24.61
CA GLU A 197 -27.79 51.25 23.63
C GLU A 197 -27.41 52.32 22.58
N SER A 198 -27.62 51.99 21.31
CA SER A 198 -27.44 52.89 20.16
C SER A 198 -28.79 53.13 19.48
N PRO A 199 -29.03 54.32 18.90
CA PRO A 199 -30.36 54.71 18.43
C PRO A 199 -30.82 53.92 17.20
N PRO A 200 -32.15 53.69 17.04
CA PRO A 200 -32.69 52.87 15.96
C PRO A 200 -32.67 53.64 14.63
N GLY A 201 -31.72 53.33 13.73
CA GLY A 201 -31.58 54.13 12.51
C GLY A 201 -30.59 53.65 11.43
N SER A 202 -30.27 52.36 11.33
CA SER A 202 -29.44 51.83 10.23
C SER A 202 -29.89 50.44 9.77
N PRO A 203 -29.82 50.13 8.46
CA PRO A 203 -30.15 48.80 7.96
C PRO A 203 -29.08 47.80 8.39
N THR A 204 -29.51 46.65 8.92
CA THR A 204 -28.61 45.59 9.39
C THR A 204 -27.91 44.92 8.21
N TYR A 205 -26.75 45.46 7.81
CA TYR A 205 -25.81 44.74 6.98
C TYR A 205 -25.28 43.54 7.78
N SER A 206 -25.87 42.37 7.54
CA SER A 206 -25.32 41.10 8.03
C SER A 206 -23.94 40.90 7.43
N GLU A 207 -22.89 40.88 8.27
CA GLU A 207 -21.55 40.56 7.80
C GLU A 207 -21.55 39.18 7.11
N PRO A 208 -20.87 39.05 5.96
CA PRO A 208 -20.85 37.79 5.23
C PRO A 208 -20.08 36.73 6.04
N VAL A 209 -20.71 35.58 6.26
CA VAL A 209 -20.04 34.39 6.82
C VAL A 209 -18.75 34.11 6.05
N PRO A 210 -17.57 34.09 6.71
CA PRO A 210 -16.31 33.77 6.06
C PRO A 210 -16.31 32.39 5.41
N GLY A 211 -15.71 32.25 4.23
CA GLY A 211 -15.53 30.95 3.58
C GLY A 211 -14.69 29.96 4.39
N THR A 212 -13.88 30.46 5.34
CA THR A 212 -13.02 29.66 6.23
C THR A 212 -13.77 29.04 7.41
N THR A 213 -14.99 29.51 7.75
CA THR A 213 -15.70 29.09 8.96
C THR A 213 -15.99 27.58 9.02
N GLY A 214 -16.20 26.91 7.87
CA GLY A 214 -16.33 25.45 7.83
C GLY A 214 -15.04 24.74 8.27
N ALA A 215 -13.88 25.17 7.78
CA ALA A 215 -12.57 24.61 8.14
C ALA A 215 -12.21 24.90 9.60
N GLU A 216 -12.46 26.12 10.09
CA GLU A 216 -12.27 26.50 11.49
C GLU A 216 -13.11 25.62 12.43
N LEU A 217 -14.37 25.34 12.09
CA LEU A 217 -15.24 24.46 12.88
C LEU A 217 -14.78 22.99 12.84
N ILE A 218 -14.24 22.51 11.72
CA ILE A 218 -13.65 21.16 11.62
C ILE A 218 -12.42 21.07 12.55
N GLU A 219 -11.50 22.02 12.46
CA GLU A 219 -10.28 22.08 13.29
C GLU A 219 -10.62 22.16 14.79
N LEU A 220 -11.57 23.03 15.17
CA LEU A 220 -12.04 23.15 16.55
C LEU A 220 -12.71 21.87 17.07
N VAL A 221 -13.54 21.20 16.28
CA VAL A 221 -14.13 19.90 16.68
C VAL A 221 -13.03 18.84 16.80
N ARG A 222 -12.14 18.73 15.81
CA ARG A 222 -11.06 17.74 15.80
C ARG A 222 -10.14 17.89 17.00
N ARG A 223 -9.58 19.08 17.22
CA ARG A 223 -8.65 19.38 18.33
C ARG A 223 -9.24 19.11 19.71
N ASN A 224 -10.55 19.33 19.90
CA ASN A 224 -11.22 19.16 21.20
C ASN A 224 -11.90 17.79 21.39
N THR A 225 -11.93 16.91 20.39
CA THR A 225 -12.62 15.60 20.48
C THR A 225 -11.79 14.39 20.04
N GLY A 226 -10.71 14.59 19.27
CA GLY A 226 -9.91 13.51 18.70
C GLY A 226 -10.61 12.72 17.58
N LEU A 227 -11.75 13.20 17.06
CA LEU A 227 -12.41 12.64 15.87
C LEU A 227 -11.53 12.81 14.62
N SER A 228 -11.66 11.90 13.64
CA SER A 228 -11.03 12.10 12.33
C SER A 228 -11.57 13.34 11.62
N TYR A 229 -10.86 13.83 10.61
CA TYR A 229 -11.27 14.95 9.77
C TYR A 229 -12.67 14.75 9.17
N ASP A 230 -12.90 13.60 8.52
CA ASP A 230 -14.21 13.25 7.96
C ASP A 230 -15.31 13.21 9.01
N LEU A 231 -15.01 12.66 10.19
CA LEU A 231 -15.97 12.56 11.29
C LEU A 231 -16.27 13.91 11.93
N SER A 232 -15.27 14.79 11.99
CA SER A 232 -15.42 16.18 12.44
C SER A 232 -16.28 16.97 11.45
N ARG A 233 -16.00 16.83 10.15
CA ARG A 233 -16.81 17.40 9.05
C ARG A 233 -18.26 16.93 9.07
N VAL A 234 -18.49 15.63 9.30
CA VAL A 234 -19.84 15.06 9.51
C VAL A 234 -20.49 15.61 10.79
N ALA A 235 -19.77 15.72 11.90
CA ALA A 235 -20.29 16.26 13.15
C ALA A 235 -20.73 17.72 13.02
N VAL A 236 -19.88 18.57 12.41
CA VAL A 236 -20.23 19.98 12.11
C VAL A 236 -21.43 20.04 11.17
N GLY A 237 -21.44 19.30 10.06
CA GLY A 237 -22.55 19.29 9.11
C GLY A 237 -23.89 18.86 9.73
N VAL A 238 -23.89 17.84 10.59
CA VAL A 238 -25.09 17.39 11.32
C VAL A 238 -25.60 18.43 12.33
N VAL A 239 -24.70 19.14 13.02
CA VAL A 239 -25.08 20.21 13.97
C VAL A 239 -25.61 21.43 13.21
N VAL A 240 -24.88 21.91 12.19
CA VAL A 240 -25.25 23.09 11.40
C VAL A 240 -26.54 22.87 10.63
N GLY A 241 -26.75 21.71 9.99
CA GLY A 241 -28.01 21.38 9.30
C GLY A 241 -29.21 21.24 10.24
N HIS A 242 -29.00 20.76 11.48
CA HIS A 242 -30.07 20.76 12.47
C HIS A 242 -30.39 22.18 12.97
N LEU A 243 -29.39 23.04 13.14
CA LEU A 243 -29.61 24.45 13.46
C LEU A 243 -30.34 25.17 12.31
N GLN A 244 -29.99 24.90 11.04
CA GLN A 244 -30.64 25.47 9.85
C GLN A 244 -32.14 25.16 9.83
N THR A 245 -32.51 23.90 10.07
CA THR A 245 -33.92 23.46 10.15
C THR A 245 -34.67 23.98 11.39
N THR A 246 -33.96 24.40 12.43
CA THR A 246 -34.55 24.89 13.70
C THR A 246 -34.60 26.42 13.80
N LEU A 247 -33.76 27.13 13.04
CA LEU A 247 -33.58 28.59 13.11
C LEU A 247 -33.74 29.23 11.71
N PRO A 248 -34.98 29.39 11.19
CA PRO A 248 -35.22 29.96 9.87
C PRO A 248 -34.54 31.30 9.62
N GLN A 249 -34.47 32.15 10.66
CA GLN A 249 -33.83 33.48 10.63
C GLN A 249 -32.33 33.42 10.26
N ALA A 250 -31.66 32.30 10.53
CA ALA A 250 -30.24 32.09 10.29
C ALA A 250 -29.97 31.13 9.11
N SER A 251 -31.01 30.66 8.42
CA SER A 251 -30.91 29.57 7.44
C SER A 251 -29.88 29.83 6.34
N SER A 252 -29.86 31.04 5.78
CA SER A 252 -28.93 31.44 4.70
C SER A 252 -27.49 31.67 5.16
N ALA A 253 -27.26 31.91 6.45
CA ALA A 253 -25.91 31.97 7.04
C ALA A 253 -25.38 30.55 7.29
N LEU A 254 -26.23 29.67 7.85
CA LEU A 254 -25.90 28.27 8.12
C LEU A 254 -25.72 27.48 6.81
N GLU A 255 -26.46 27.83 5.75
CA GLU A 255 -26.27 27.30 4.39
C GLU A 255 -24.88 27.60 3.83
N LYS A 256 -24.36 28.83 4.01
CA LYS A 256 -22.98 29.19 3.64
C LYS A 256 -21.95 28.39 4.42
N VAL A 257 -22.18 28.14 5.71
CA VAL A 257 -21.32 27.22 6.49
C VAL A 257 -21.36 25.81 5.89
N LEU A 258 -22.54 25.27 5.55
CA LEU A 258 -22.64 23.94 4.92
C LEU A 258 -21.94 23.86 3.56
N LEU A 259 -22.05 24.90 2.73
CA LEU A 259 -21.32 25.00 1.46
C LEU A 259 -19.80 25.01 1.68
N SER A 260 -19.30 25.79 2.67
CA SER A 260 -17.88 25.81 2.99
C SER A 260 -17.30 24.45 3.43
N LEU A 261 -18.11 23.56 4.03
CA LEU A 261 -17.71 22.17 4.37
C LEU A 261 -17.60 21.23 3.15
N VAL A 262 -18.03 21.69 1.96
CA VAL A 262 -17.93 20.98 0.68
C VAL A 262 -16.84 21.63 -0.18
N GLU A 263 -16.84 22.96 -0.27
CA GLU A 263 -15.86 23.75 -1.04
C GLU A 263 -14.43 23.71 -0.46
N SER A 264 -14.27 23.40 0.84
CA SER A 264 -12.95 23.27 1.49
C SER A 264 -12.07 22.12 0.98
N LYS A 265 -12.56 21.32 0.01
CA LYS A 265 -11.74 20.29 -0.67
C LYS A 265 -10.82 20.86 -1.73
N ASP A 266 -11.23 21.92 -2.43
CA ASP A 266 -10.49 22.46 -3.57
C ASP A 266 -9.69 23.73 -3.20
N GLN A 267 -9.97 24.30 -2.02
CA GLN A 267 -9.26 25.46 -1.47
C GLN A 267 -8.20 25.00 -0.45
N SER A 268 -6.93 24.98 -0.86
CA SER A 268 -5.80 24.52 -0.04
C SER A 268 -5.67 25.26 1.30
N SER A 269 -6.17 24.66 2.38
CA SER A 269 -5.68 24.82 3.76
C SER A 269 -5.47 26.26 4.26
N ALA A 270 -6.34 27.20 3.89
CA ALA A 270 -6.32 28.57 4.39
C ALA A 270 -7.24 28.72 5.62
N LEU A 271 -6.77 28.27 6.80
CA LEU A 271 -7.22 28.89 8.06
C LEU A 271 -6.87 30.39 8.00
N PRO A 272 -7.64 31.28 8.67
CA PRO A 272 -7.44 32.72 8.57
C PRO A 272 -6.01 33.14 8.89
N GLN A 273 -5.49 34.07 8.09
CA GLN A 273 -4.07 34.34 7.86
C GLN A 273 -3.26 34.51 9.16
N GLY A 274 -2.56 33.44 9.56
CA GLY A 274 -1.74 33.38 10.78
C GLY A 274 -2.05 32.18 11.69
N GLN A 275 -3.17 31.48 11.49
CA GLN A 275 -3.43 30.19 12.14
C GLN A 275 -2.85 29.03 11.32
N VAL A 276 -2.15 28.11 12.00
CA VAL A 276 -1.64 26.85 11.42
C VAL A 276 -2.49 25.69 11.94
N CYS A 277 -2.77 24.69 11.11
CA CYS A 277 -3.48 23.48 11.54
C CYS A 277 -2.65 22.73 12.60
N HIS A 278 -3.32 22.24 13.66
CA HIS A 278 -2.69 21.46 14.73
C HIS A 278 -1.88 20.27 14.18
N ASP A 279 -2.43 19.56 13.20
CA ASP A 279 -1.79 18.37 12.66
C ASP A 279 -0.60 18.69 11.76
N GLU A 280 -0.59 19.87 11.12
CA GLU A 280 0.59 20.35 10.39
C GLU A 280 1.75 20.59 11.37
N GLN A 281 1.48 21.26 12.50
CA GLN A 281 2.47 21.48 13.56
C GLN A 281 2.94 20.17 14.21
N ARG A 282 2.03 19.20 14.44
CA ARG A 282 2.43 17.89 14.97
C ARG A 282 3.28 17.11 13.96
N LEU A 283 2.95 17.12 12.67
CA LEU A 283 3.77 16.48 11.64
C LEU A 283 5.16 17.13 11.53
N GLU A 284 5.26 18.46 11.58
CA GLU A 284 6.54 19.17 11.57
C GLU A 284 7.44 18.74 12.74
N VAL A 285 6.88 18.72 13.96
CA VAL A 285 7.60 18.27 15.17
C VAL A 285 7.99 16.80 15.06
N ILE A 286 7.06 15.90 14.76
CA ILE A 286 7.31 14.45 14.72
C ILE A 286 8.35 14.10 13.64
N LEU A 287 8.22 14.62 12.42
CA LEU A 287 9.15 14.34 11.34
C LEU A 287 10.54 14.96 11.61
N GLY A 288 10.58 16.16 12.19
CA GLY A 288 11.83 16.83 12.56
C GLY A 288 12.55 16.19 13.76
N ASP A 289 11.82 15.67 14.75
CA ASP A 289 12.37 14.90 15.88
C ASP A 289 12.87 13.55 15.41
N LEU A 290 12.07 12.81 14.62
CA LEU A 290 12.46 11.53 14.04
C LEU A 290 13.73 11.66 13.19
N ALA A 291 13.81 12.63 12.27
CA ALA A 291 15.01 12.88 11.48
C ALA A 291 16.27 13.10 12.36
N ARG A 292 16.15 13.86 13.45
CA ARG A 292 17.25 14.08 14.40
C ARG A 292 17.66 12.80 15.14
N HIS A 293 16.71 11.96 15.58
CA HIS A 293 17.03 10.64 16.14
C HIS A 293 17.70 9.72 15.09
N PHE A 294 17.35 9.84 13.81
CA PHE A 294 17.96 9.05 12.74
C PHE A 294 19.40 9.48 12.46
N ASP A 295 19.69 10.78 12.42
CA ASP A 295 21.05 11.32 12.28
C ASP A 295 21.95 10.94 13.47
N ASP A 296 21.44 11.03 14.71
CA ASP A 296 22.16 10.56 15.91
C ASP A 296 22.39 9.04 15.85
N SER A 297 21.45 8.24 15.31
CA SER A 297 21.62 6.80 15.16
C SER A 297 22.74 6.39 14.19
N GLN A 298 22.95 7.17 13.12
CA GLN A 298 24.10 7.00 12.22
C GLN A 298 25.43 7.37 12.89
N GLN A 299 25.40 8.24 13.91
CA GLN A 299 26.60 8.76 14.56
C GLN A 299 26.96 8.06 15.89
N ARG A 300 26.01 7.40 16.59
CA ARG A 300 26.23 6.83 17.94
C ARG A 300 25.49 5.51 18.20
N SER A 301 26.25 4.43 18.33
CA SER A 301 25.72 3.08 18.58
C SER A 301 25.16 2.81 19.99
N TRP A 302 25.29 3.73 20.96
CA TRP A 302 24.94 3.47 22.37
C TRP A 302 23.54 3.94 22.81
N ALA A 303 22.95 4.95 22.16
CA ALA A 303 21.64 5.50 22.57
C ALA A 303 20.45 4.63 22.12
N LEU A 304 20.66 3.78 21.10
CA LEU A 304 19.63 3.03 20.38
C LEU A 304 18.71 2.14 21.24
N HIS A 305 19.06 1.83 22.49
CA HIS A 305 18.27 0.92 23.34
C HIS A 305 17.29 1.62 24.28
N GLU A 306 17.51 2.89 24.64
CA GLU A 306 16.61 3.62 25.56
C GLU A 306 15.47 4.31 24.79
N ASP A 307 15.73 4.82 23.58
CA ASP A 307 14.76 5.55 22.75
C ASP A 307 13.61 4.71 22.17
N HIS A 308 13.56 3.39 22.41
CA HIS A 308 12.61 2.49 21.72
C HIS A 308 11.14 2.93 21.87
N SER A 309 10.72 3.25 23.11
CA SER A 309 9.35 3.68 23.38
C SER A 309 9.04 5.07 22.82
N LEU A 310 10.04 5.96 22.76
CA LEU A 310 9.89 7.32 22.22
C LEU A 310 9.67 7.27 20.70
N ILE A 311 10.51 6.50 19.99
CA ILE A 311 10.36 6.30 18.53
C ILE A 311 9.06 5.55 18.22
N ALA A 312 8.67 4.57 19.04
CA ALA A 312 7.38 3.90 18.88
C ALA A 312 6.20 4.89 19.03
N CYS A 313 6.20 5.75 20.06
CA CYS A 313 5.17 6.78 20.24
C CYS A 313 5.11 7.75 19.05
N TYR A 314 6.26 8.22 18.55
CA TYR A 314 6.31 9.10 17.37
C TYR A 314 5.78 8.42 16.10
N LEU A 315 6.11 7.15 15.88
CA LEU A 315 5.60 6.41 14.71
C LEU A 315 4.11 6.06 14.85
N GLU A 316 3.60 5.79 16.05
CA GLU A 316 2.17 5.59 16.31
C GLU A 316 1.37 6.89 16.17
N GLU A 317 1.89 8.03 16.62
CA GLU A 317 1.26 9.33 16.42
C GLU A 317 1.29 9.75 14.95
N LEU A 318 2.43 9.57 14.26
CA LEU A 318 2.55 9.79 12.81
C LEU A 318 1.54 8.93 12.04
N LEU A 319 1.48 7.63 12.33
CA LEU A 319 0.53 6.70 11.73
C LEU A 319 -0.92 7.15 11.94
N LYS A 320 -1.26 7.58 13.16
CA LYS A 320 -2.59 8.10 13.50
C LYS A 320 -2.92 9.39 12.75
N ILE A 321 -1.98 10.34 12.64
CA ILE A 321 -2.22 11.59 11.90
C ILE A 321 -2.42 11.29 10.41
N LEU A 322 -1.55 10.48 9.79
CA LEU A 322 -1.71 10.04 8.40
C LEU A 322 -2.99 9.20 8.17
N THR A 323 -3.64 8.71 9.24
CA THR A 323 -4.94 8.01 9.21
C THR A 323 -6.13 8.95 9.33
N ASP A 324 -6.11 9.81 10.34
CA ASP A 324 -7.30 10.51 10.84
C ASP A 324 -7.34 12.00 10.41
N ALA A 325 -6.28 12.57 9.85
CA ALA A 325 -6.18 14.02 9.54
C ALA A 325 -6.74 14.39 8.16
N ASP A 326 -6.58 15.67 7.79
CA ASP A 326 -6.83 16.16 6.43
C ASP A 326 -5.76 15.57 5.47
N PRO A 327 -6.15 14.81 4.43
CA PRO A 327 -5.21 14.25 3.48
C PRO A 327 -4.36 15.29 2.74
N GLU A 328 -4.83 16.52 2.56
CA GLU A 328 -4.06 17.59 1.92
C GLU A 328 -2.93 18.08 2.82
N VAL A 329 -3.17 18.19 4.13
CA VAL A 329 -2.12 18.51 5.12
C VAL A 329 -1.07 17.40 5.17
N CYS A 330 -1.50 16.13 5.20
CA CYS A 330 -0.58 15.00 5.17
C CYS A 330 0.25 14.98 3.87
N LYS A 331 -0.39 15.16 2.70
CA LYS A 331 0.31 15.24 1.40
C LYS A 331 1.30 16.40 1.33
N LYS A 332 0.95 17.58 1.84
CA LYS A 332 1.81 18.76 1.93
C LYS A 332 3.07 18.45 2.74
N MET A 333 2.91 17.88 3.94
CA MET A 333 4.04 17.55 4.82
C MET A 333 4.91 16.40 4.29
N CYS A 334 4.31 15.35 3.73
CA CYS A 334 5.08 14.25 3.11
C CYS A 334 5.83 14.66 1.84
N ARG A 335 5.40 15.72 1.13
CA ARG A 335 6.09 16.27 -0.05
C ARG A 335 7.09 17.38 0.27
N ALA A 336 7.19 17.83 1.52
CA ALA A 336 8.12 18.89 1.92
C ALA A 336 9.56 18.58 1.49
N ASN A 337 10.30 19.60 1.06
CA ASN A 337 11.69 19.50 0.61
C ASN A 337 11.96 18.34 -0.39
N HIS A 338 11.10 18.21 -1.41
CA HIS A 338 11.15 17.11 -2.40
C HIS A 338 10.98 15.70 -1.77
N SER A 339 10.05 15.59 -0.83
CA SER A 339 9.77 14.37 -0.05
C SER A 339 10.90 13.90 0.88
N GLU A 340 11.77 14.80 1.32
CA GLU A 340 12.84 14.53 2.31
C GLU A 340 12.34 13.74 3.54
N PRO A 341 11.20 14.07 4.20
CA PRO A 341 10.76 13.31 5.38
C PRO A 341 10.46 11.83 5.08
N VAL A 342 10.00 11.52 3.86
CA VAL A 342 9.71 10.16 3.41
C VAL A 342 11.01 9.41 3.15
N LEU A 343 11.98 10.05 2.50
CA LEU A 343 13.29 9.47 2.20
C LEU A 343 14.13 9.24 3.47
N SER A 344 14.01 10.11 4.47
CA SER A 344 14.62 9.92 5.80
C SER A 344 14.02 8.72 6.54
N LEU A 345 12.70 8.52 6.49
CA LEU A 345 12.05 7.32 7.03
C LEU A 345 12.46 6.03 6.31
N VAL A 346 12.63 6.08 4.98
CA VAL A 346 13.16 4.95 4.20
C VAL A 346 14.61 4.62 4.60
N THR A 347 15.45 5.64 4.74
CA THR A 347 16.85 5.48 5.16
C THR A 347 16.94 4.88 6.57
N TYR A 348 16.05 5.31 7.48
CA TYR A 348 15.95 4.73 8.81
C TYR A 348 15.46 3.27 8.80
N TYR A 349 14.49 2.91 7.95
CA TYR A 349 14.04 1.51 7.82
C TYR A 349 15.20 0.56 7.48
N GLN A 350 16.12 0.99 6.62
CA GLN A 350 17.32 0.22 6.24
C GLN A 350 18.27 -0.05 7.42
N MET A 351 18.38 0.91 8.36
CA MET A 351 19.28 0.84 9.51
C MET A 351 18.63 0.23 10.77
N GLU A 352 17.31 0.31 10.90
CA GLU A 352 16.57 -0.22 12.04
C GLU A 352 16.47 -1.77 11.97
N HIS A 353 16.64 -2.43 13.10
CA HIS A 353 16.64 -3.90 13.22
C HIS A 353 15.51 -4.43 14.12
N ARG A 354 14.85 -3.56 14.91
CA ARG A 354 13.76 -3.94 15.80
C ARG A 354 12.48 -4.17 15.01
N VAL A 355 12.02 -5.43 14.99
CA VAL A 355 10.81 -5.89 14.28
C VAL A 355 9.58 -5.04 14.60
N SER A 356 9.41 -4.61 15.86
CA SER A 356 8.29 -3.73 16.28
C SER A 356 8.32 -2.35 15.62
N LEU A 357 9.51 -1.75 15.44
CA LEU A 357 9.65 -0.46 14.74
C LEU A 357 9.56 -0.64 13.22
N ARG A 358 10.16 -1.70 12.64
CA ARG A 358 9.93 -2.06 11.23
C ARG A 358 8.43 -2.24 10.93
N LEU A 359 7.68 -2.91 11.80
CA LEU A 359 6.22 -3.06 11.68
C LEU A 359 5.43 -1.74 11.78
N LEU A 360 5.90 -0.75 12.53
CA LEU A 360 5.30 0.59 12.54
C LEU A 360 5.65 1.38 11.27
N LEU A 361 6.92 1.36 10.85
CA LEU A 361 7.37 1.97 9.60
C LEU A 361 6.64 1.40 8.37
N LEU A 362 6.43 0.09 8.28
CA LEU A 362 5.64 -0.53 7.20
C LEU A 362 4.21 0.01 7.14
N LYS A 363 3.56 0.21 8.30
CA LYS A 363 2.23 0.85 8.35
C LYS A 363 2.29 2.32 7.93
N VAL A 364 3.37 3.03 8.28
CA VAL A 364 3.65 4.42 7.88
C VAL A 364 4.04 4.56 6.39
N PHE A 365 4.51 3.51 5.72
CA PHE A 365 4.66 3.50 4.26
C PHE A 365 3.33 3.17 3.56
N GLY A 366 2.58 2.16 4.04
CA GLY A 366 1.22 1.88 3.54
C GLY A 366 0.26 3.06 3.71
N ALA A 367 0.44 3.84 4.78
CA ALA A 367 -0.16 5.15 5.00
C ALA A 367 0.06 6.10 3.81
N MET A 368 1.32 6.38 3.49
CA MET A 368 1.73 7.32 2.45
C MET A 368 1.26 6.87 1.07
N CYS A 369 1.31 5.57 0.78
CA CYS A 369 0.75 5.00 -0.45
C CYS A 369 -0.75 5.26 -0.60
N SER A 370 -1.51 5.34 0.51
CA SER A 370 -2.96 5.63 0.45
C SER A 370 -3.30 7.10 0.17
N LEU A 371 -2.35 8.02 0.37
CA LEU A 371 -2.58 9.46 0.26
C LEU A 371 -2.46 9.97 -1.19
N ASP A 372 -1.46 9.51 -1.96
CA ASP A 372 -1.17 10.05 -3.30
C ASP A 372 -0.30 9.10 -4.14
N SER A 373 -0.51 9.07 -5.47
CA SER A 373 0.37 8.32 -6.38
C SER A 373 1.80 8.85 -6.38
N ALA A 374 2.04 10.16 -6.27
CA ALA A 374 3.43 10.67 -6.29
C ALA A 374 4.24 10.24 -5.05
N LEU A 375 3.59 9.87 -3.95
CA LEU A 375 4.25 9.26 -2.79
C LEU A 375 4.60 7.80 -3.07
N ILE A 376 3.74 7.07 -3.81
CA ILE A 376 4.09 5.74 -4.36
C ILE A 376 5.30 5.87 -5.30
N SER A 377 5.30 6.81 -6.25
CA SER A 377 6.42 7.05 -7.17
C SER A 377 7.72 7.40 -6.41
N THR A 378 7.62 8.18 -5.32
CA THR A 378 8.75 8.51 -4.43
C THR A 378 9.32 7.25 -3.75
N LEU A 379 8.45 6.42 -3.16
CA LEU A 379 8.85 5.18 -2.50
C LEU A 379 9.42 4.16 -3.50
N LEU A 380 8.83 4.05 -4.69
CA LEU A 380 9.28 3.19 -5.79
C LEU A 380 10.69 3.54 -6.26
N ASN A 381 11.00 4.84 -6.42
CA ASN A 381 12.31 5.31 -6.88
C ASN A 381 13.37 5.36 -5.76
N SER A 382 12.99 5.10 -4.50
CA SER A 382 13.91 5.00 -3.36
C SER A 382 14.57 3.62 -3.26
N ILE A 383 15.45 3.43 -2.26
CA ILE A 383 16.05 2.12 -1.93
C ILE A 383 15.02 1.12 -1.36
N LEU A 384 13.83 1.58 -0.93
CA LEU A 384 12.86 0.79 -0.17
C LEU A 384 12.47 -0.54 -0.85
N PRO A 385 12.17 -0.63 -2.17
CA PRO A 385 11.73 -1.89 -2.78
C PRO A 385 12.80 -3.00 -2.70
N MET A 386 14.08 -2.64 -2.81
CA MET A 386 15.20 -3.57 -2.63
C MET A 386 15.33 -4.02 -1.18
N GLU A 387 15.19 -3.10 -0.22
CA GLU A 387 15.26 -3.43 1.22
C GLU A 387 14.09 -4.32 1.65
N LEU A 388 12.87 -4.08 1.15
CA LEU A 388 11.70 -4.92 1.40
C LEU A 388 11.85 -6.32 0.78
N ALA A 389 12.37 -6.42 -0.46
CA ALA A 389 12.65 -7.70 -1.09
C ALA A 389 13.71 -8.51 -0.32
N ARG A 390 14.78 -7.84 0.14
CA ARG A 390 15.83 -8.43 0.98
C ARG A 390 15.27 -8.89 2.33
N ASP A 391 14.47 -8.06 3.00
CA ASP A 391 13.83 -8.33 4.30
C ASP A 391 12.85 -9.50 4.27
N LEU A 392 12.18 -9.76 3.14
CA LEU A 392 11.37 -10.95 2.90
C LEU A 392 12.19 -12.24 2.81
N GLN A 393 13.38 -12.18 2.19
CA GLN A 393 14.20 -13.36 1.94
C GLN A 393 15.09 -13.75 3.14
N THR A 394 15.49 -12.79 3.99
CA THR A 394 16.43 -13.04 5.10
C THR A 394 15.76 -13.37 6.43
N ASP A 395 14.62 -12.76 6.75
CA ASP A 395 13.92 -12.97 8.02
C ASP A 395 12.51 -13.54 7.77
N THR A 396 12.48 -14.87 7.63
CA THR A 396 11.30 -15.68 7.31
C THR A 396 10.55 -16.20 8.53
N GLN A 397 11.02 -15.88 9.74
CA GLN A 397 10.41 -16.36 10.99
C GLN A 397 9.33 -15.40 11.48
N GLU A 398 9.54 -14.09 11.29
CA GLU A 398 8.61 -13.03 11.68
C GLU A 398 7.44 -12.89 10.69
N HIS A 399 6.55 -13.90 10.64
CA HIS A 399 5.41 -13.99 9.73
C HIS A 399 4.58 -12.68 9.63
N GLN A 400 4.34 -12.00 10.75
CA GLN A 400 3.61 -10.72 10.73
C GLN A 400 4.37 -9.63 9.95
N LYS A 401 5.70 -9.54 10.13
CA LYS A 401 6.55 -8.62 9.35
C LYS A 401 6.48 -9.00 7.87
N MET A 402 6.69 -10.27 7.52
CA MET A 402 6.61 -10.74 6.12
C MET A 402 5.31 -10.31 5.42
N CYS A 403 4.17 -10.47 6.09
CA CYS A 403 2.87 -10.07 5.54
C CYS A 403 2.79 -8.55 5.28
N TYR A 404 3.28 -7.72 6.21
CA TYR A 404 3.35 -6.27 5.99
C TYR A 404 4.38 -5.88 4.92
N THR A 405 5.55 -6.54 4.87
CA THR A 405 6.59 -6.29 3.86
C THR A 405 6.09 -6.62 2.45
N ALA A 406 5.44 -7.78 2.26
CA ALA A 406 4.82 -8.17 0.98
C ALA A 406 3.66 -7.23 0.59
N LEU A 407 2.82 -6.83 1.55
CA LEU A 407 1.72 -5.91 1.34
C LEU A 407 2.20 -4.51 0.90
N VAL A 408 3.18 -3.93 1.60
CA VAL A 408 3.73 -2.61 1.26
C VAL A 408 4.43 -2.64 -0.09
N LEU A 409 5.16 -3.72 -0.40
CA LEU A 409 5.79 -3.89 -1.71
C LEU A 409 4.75 -4.04 -2.84
N THR A 410 3.62 -4.72 -2.58
CA THR A 410 2.45 -4.77 -3.49
C THR A 410 1.86 -3.37 -3.70
N MET A 411 1.68 -2.59 -2.62
CA MET A 411 1.20 -1.21 -2.69
C MET A 411 2.14 -0.30 -3.50
N ILE A 412 3.46 -0.50 -3.42
CA ILE A 412 4.44 0.29 -4.16
C ILE A 412 4.42 -0.01 -5.66
N PHE A 413 4.24 -1.28 -6.08
CA PHE A 413 4.12 -1.63 -7.50
C PHE A 413 2.72 -1.44 -8.11
N SER A 414 1.69 -1.17 -7.29
CA SER A 414 0.28 -1.13 -7.72
C SER A 414 -0.06 -0.11 -8.83
N MET A 415 0.78 0.89 -9.07
CA MET A 415 0.60 1.89 -10.14
C MET A 415 1.12 1.44 -11.51
N GLY A 416 1.91 0.34 -11.59
CA GLY A 416 2.51 -0.10 -12.86
C GLY A 416 3.60 0.82 -13.44
N GLU A 417 4.14 1.73 -12.62
CA GLU A 417 5.24 2.63 -12.99
C GLU A 417 6.55 1.87 -13.24
N GLN A 418 7.42 2.40 -14.10
CA GLN A 418 8.68 1.75 -14.46
C GLN A 418 9.66 1.73 -13.28
N VAL A 419 10.03 0.51 -12.86
CA VAL A 419 11.02 0.27 -11.79
C VAL A 419 12.44 0.65 -12.26
N PRO A 420 13.24 1.39 -11.48
CA PRO A 420 14.63 1.71 -11.82
C PRO A 420 15.50 0.48 -12.04
N TYR A 421 16.39 0.52 -13.04
CA TYR A 421 17.18 -0.64 -13.47
C TYR A 421 18.05 -1.30 -12.38
N HIS A 422 18.52 -0.53 -11.39
CA HIS A 422 19.35 -1.07 -10.30
C HIS A 422 18.55 -1.89 -9.28
N HIS A 423 17.23 -1.70 -9.19
CA HIS A 423 16.38 -2.49 -8.30
C HIS A 423 16.35 -3.98 -8.69
N TYR A 424 16.54 -4.30 -9.98
CA TYR A 424 16.64 -5.68 -10.46
C TYR A 424 17.92 -6.40 -9.99
N GLU A 425 18.86 -5.75 -9.30
CA GLU A 425 19.91 -6.47 -8.56
C GLU A 425 19.30 -7.34 -7.46
N HIS A 426 18.23 -6.87 -6.81
CA HIS A 426 17.51 -7.58 -5.76
C HIS A 426 16.19 -8.18 -6.27
N LEU A 427 15.43 -7.46 -7.11
CA LEU A 427 14.17 -7.87 -7.73
C LEU A 427 14.40 -8.78 -8.96
N ASN A 428 15.30 -9.75 -8.83
CA ASN A 428 15.71 -10.67 -9.91
C ASN A 428 14.89 -11.97 -9.92
N ALA A 429 15.24 -12.90 -10.82
CA ALA A 429 14.59 -14.21 -10.94
C ALA A 429 14.62 -15.05 -9.65
N SER A 430 15.63 -14.90 -8.78
CA SER A 430 15.69 -15.55 -7.47
C SER A 430 14.66 -14.98 -6.48
N PHE A 431 14.31 -13.70 -6.59
CA PHE A 431 13.24 -13.10 -5.82
C PHE A 431 11.86 -13.60 -6.28
N VAL A 432 11.62 -13.66 -7.60
CA VAL A 432 10.40 -14.27 -8.15
C VAL A 432 10.29 -15.75 -7.78
N GLN A 433 11.40 -16.49 -7.88
CA GLN A 433 11.46 -17.91 -7.48
C GLN A 433 11.06 -18.09 -6.01
N PHE A 434 11.65 -17.30 -5.10
CA PHE A 434 11.27 -17.28 -3.69
C PHE A 434 9.77 -17.01 -3.47
N LEU A 435 9.18 -16.04 -4.19
CA LEU A 435 7.74 -15.76 -4.07
C LEU A 435 6.89 -16.94 -4.57
N LEU A 436 7.29 -17.63 -5.65
CA LEU A 436 6.62 -18.83 -6.14
C LEU A 436 6.79 -20.03 -5.19
N ASP A 437 7.97 -20.18 -4.58
CA ASP A 437 8.22 -21.20 -3.55
C ASP A 437 7.30 -20.99 -2.33
N VAL A 438 7.12 -19.75 -1.87
CA VAL A 438 6.17 -19.42 -0.79
C VAL A 438 4.70 -19.66 -1.19
N VAL A 439 4.35 -19.61 -2.49
CA VAL A 439 2.98 -19.89 -2.96
C VAL A 439 2.70 -21.39 -3.10
N GLU A 440 3.66 -22.18 -3.60
CA GLU A 440 3.50 -23.62 -3.81
C GLU A 440 3.79 -24.46 -2.56
N ASP A 441 4.85 -24.13 -1.84
CA ASP A 441 5.40 -24.95 -0.76
C ASP A 441 5.06 -24.38 0.64
N GLY A 442 4.69 -23.10 0.71
CA GLY A 442 4.32 -22.39 1.95
C GLY A 442 5.53 -22.09 2.86
N LEU A 443 5.25 -21.63 4.09
CA LEU A 443 6.27 -21.49 5.15
C LEU A 443 5.75 -22.09 6.48
N PRO A 444 6.59 -22.84 7.24
CA PRO A 444 6.20 -23.36 8.55
C PRO A 444 5.81 -22.31 9.59
N SER A 445 6.19 -21.04 9.37
CA SER A 445 5.82 -19.89 10.21
C SER A 445 4.41 -19.34 9.91
N ASP A 446 3.83 -19.60 8.73
CA ASP A 446 2.47 -19.16 8.39
C ASP A 446 1.42 -20.23 8.73
N THR A 447 0.98 -20.23 9.99
CA THR A 447 -0.14 -21.06 10.47
C THR A 447 -1.52 -20.60 9.97
N THR A 448 -1.59 -19.57 9.12
CA THR A 448 -2.81 -18.89 8.70
C THR A 448 -3.03 -18.81 7.18
N GLU A 449 -2.08 -19.28 6.38
CA GLU A 449 -2.12 -19.33 4.91
C GLU A 449 -2.37 -17.96 4.23
N GLN A 450 -1.96 -16.85 4.85
CA GLN A 450 -2.14 -15.49 4.29
C GLN A 450 -1.01 -15.08 3.36
N LEU A 451 0.22 -15.49 3.67
CA LEU A 451 1.41 -15.08 2.93
C LEU A 451 1.39 -15.59 1.47
N PRO A 452 0.93 -16.82 1.15
CA PRO A 452 0.75 -17.24 -0.24
C PRO A 452 -0.17 -16.31 -1.05
N ASP A 453 -1.31 -15.87 -0.48
CA ASP A 453 -2.21 -14.93 -1.16
C ASP A 453 -1.57 -13.55 -1.34
N LEU A 454 -0.76 -13.09 -0.37
CA LEU A 454 0.00 -11.84 -0.50
C LEU A 454 1.13 -11.94 -1.53
N CYS A 455 1.82 -13.08 -1.63
CA CYS A 455 2.84 -13.35 -2.64
C CYS A 455 2.24 -13.40 -4.05
N VAL A 456 1.04 -13.97 -4.25
CA VAL A 456 0.33 -13.87 -5.54
C VAL A 456 0.04 -12.41 -5.91
N ASN A 457 -0.48 -11.61 -4.97
CA ASN A 457 -0.78 -10.19 -5.23
C ASN A 457 0.51 -9.40 -5.56
N LEU A 458 1.61 -9.70 -4.88
CA LEU A 458 2.92 -9.09 -5.12
C LEU A 458 3.50 -9.47 -6.49
N ILE A 459 3.39 -10.73 -6.92
CA ILE A 459 3.77 -11.16 -8.27
C ILE A 459 2.92 -10.42 -9.32
N LEU A 460 1.60 -10.33 -9.11
CA LEU A 460 0.69 -9.59 -10.00
C LEU A 460 1.05 -8.11 -10.10
N ALA A 461 1.38 -7.45 -8.98
CA ALA A 461 1.76 -6.05 -8.95
C ALA A 461 3.11 -5.80 -9.62
N PHE A 462 4.13 -6.60 -9.30
CA PHE A 462 5.45 -6.54 -9.93
C PHE A 462 5.43 -6.94 -11.42
N ASN A 463 4.33 -7.51 -11.91
CA ASN A 463 4.13 -7.79 -13.33
C ASN A 463 3.56 -6.60 -14.12
N LEU A 464 2.92 -5.61 -13.47
CA LEU A 464 2.20 -4.53 -14.15
C LEU A 464 3.10 -3.70 -15.09
N HIS A 465 4.30 -3.32 -14.63
CA HIS A 465 5.22 -2.46 -15.39
C HIS A 465 6.07 -3.22 -16.43
N LEU A 466 6.04 -4.56 -16.44
CA LEU A 466 6.84 -5.37 -17.37
C LEU A 466 6.17 -5.45 -18.75
N ILE A 467 6.41 -4.43 -19.59
CA ILE A 467 5.69 -4.23 -20.88
C ILE A 467 5.94 -5.34 -21.91
N VAL A 468 7.10 -6.00 -21.88
CA VAL A 468 7.52 -6.96 -22.93
C VAL A 468 7.60 -8.39 -22.37
N PRO A 469 6.69 -9.31 -22.74
CA PRO A 469 6.61 -10.67 -22.16
C PRO A 469 7.86 -11.52 -22.35
N SER A 470 8.55 -11.42 -23.49
CA SER A 470 9.75 -12.23 -23.78
C SER A 470 10.94 -11.89 -22.89
N SER A 471 11.05 -10.65 -22.43
CA SER A 471 12.04 -10.19 -21.44
C SER A 471 11.50 -10.14 -20.01
N ASN A 472 10.26 -10.59 -19.77
CA ASN A 472 9.62 -10.52 -18.47
C ASN A 472 10.25 -11.55 -17.51
N VAL A 473 10.93 -11.07 -16.47
CA VAL A 473 11.61 -11.91 -15.47
C VAL A 473 10.67 -12.87 -14.75
N ILE A 474 9.39 -12.52 -14.61
CA ILE A 474 8.37 -13.37 -14.01
C ILE A 474 8.06 -14.54 -14.94
N MET A 475 7.73 -14.27 -16.20
CA MET A 475 7.47 -15.32 -17.21
C MET A 475 8.68 -16.26 -17.36
N GLN A 476 9.88 -15.70 -17.46
CA GLN A 476 11.13 -16.47 -17.53
C GLN A 476 11.44 -17.31 -16.28
N THR A 477 10.78 -17.08 -15.14
CA THR A 477 10.93 -17.86 -13.91
C THR A 477 9.79 -18.88 -13.78
N VAL A 478 8.56 -18.46 -14.07
CA VAL A 478 7.33 -19.26 -14.07
C VAL A 478 7.46 -20.51 -14.96
N VAL A 479 8.06 -20.39 -16.15
CA VAL A 479 8.33 -21.51 -17.09
C VAL A 479 9.26 -22.60 -16.50
N LYS A 480 10.00 -22.32 -15.42
CA LYS A 480 11.04 -23.21 -14.86
C LYS A 480 10.61 -24.00 -13.62
N LYS A 481 9.47 -23.68 -13.00
CA LYS A 481 8.92 -24.40 -11.82
C LYS A 481 7.53 -24.95 -12.17
N ASN A 482 7.14 -26.06 -11.54
CA ASN A 482 5.72 -26.40 -11.47
C ASN A 482 5.02 -25.38 -10.55
N VAL A 483 4.12 -24.57 -11.10
CA VAL A 483 3.45 -23.44 -10.42
C VAL A 483 1.94 -23.69 -10.27
N LYS A 484 1.58 -24.88 -9.76
CA LYS A 484 0.21 -25.38 -9.75
C LYS A 484 -0.72 -24.58 -8.84
N ILE A 485 -0.33 -24.36 -7.59
CA ILE A 485 -1.16 -23.63 -6.61
C ILE A 485 -1.29 -22.17 -7.03
N PHE A 486 -0.24 -21.59 -7.60
CA PHE A 486 -0.25 -20.28 -8.22
C PHE A 486 -1.23 -20.23 -9.40
N SER A 487 -1.18 -21.17 -10.35
CA SER A 487 -2.08 -21.16 -11.52
C SER A 487 -3.54 -21.41 -11.13
N GLU A 488 -3.82 -22.32 -10.19
CA GLU A 488 -5.14 -22.48 -9.55
C GLU A 488 -5.63 -21.17 -8.89
N LYS A 489 -4.77 -20.48 -8.12
CA LYS A 489 -5.10 -19.18 -7.49
C LYS A 489 -5.38 -18.08 -8.52
N ILE A 490 -4.66 -18.03 -9.64
CA ILE A 490 -4.89 -17.07 -10.72
C ILE A 490 -6.27 -17.30 -11.37
N VAL A 491 -6.66 -18.55 -11.65
CA VAL A 491 -8.00 -18.87 -12.18
C VAL A 491 -9.10 -18.53 -11.17
N LEU A 492 -8.86 -18.75 -9.87
CA LEU A 492 -9.78 -18.35 -8.79
C LEU A 492 -9.92 -16.82 -8.65
N LEU A 493 -8.89 -16.04 -8.97
CA LEU A 493 -8.97 -14.58 -9.04
C LEU A 493 -9.74 -14.13 -10.28
N LEU A 494 -9.44 -14.68 -11.46
CA LEU A 494 -10.16 -14.38 -12.69
C LEU A 494 -11.67 -14.65 -12.56
N ASN A 495 -12.06 -15.77 -11.94
CA ASN A 495 -13.47 -16.11 -11.74
C ASN A 495 -14.20 -15.15 -10.77
N ARG A 496 -13.47 -14.46 -9.88
CA ARG A 496 -14.05 -13.42 -9.00
C ARG A 496 -14.28 -12.11 -9.75
N GLY A 497 -13.44 -11.78 -10.73
CA GLY A 497 -13.47 -10.49 -11.44
C GLY A 497 -12.99 -9.29 -10.60
N ASP A 498 -12.48 -9.53 -9.39
CA ASP A 498 -11.82 -8.52 -8.55
C ASP A 498 -10.33 -8.43 -8.91
N ASP A 499 -9.80 -7.23 -9.13
CA ASP A 499 -8.36 -6.99 -9.12
C ASP A 499 -7.83 -6.90 -7.67
N PRO A 500 -6.93 -7.79 -7.22
CA PRO A 500 -6.37 -7.73 -5.86
C PRO A 500 -5.27 -6.67 -5.69
N VAL A 501 -4.72 -6.12 -6.78
CA VAL A 501 -3.66 -5.10 -6.79
C VAL A 501 -4.23 -3.69 -6.82
N CYS A 502 -5.46 -3.51 -7.30
CA CYS A 502 -6.18 -2.22 -7.33
C CYS A 502 -6.65 -1.78 -5.92
N VAL A 503 -5.70 -1.55 -5.01
CA VAL A 503 -5.93 -1.16 -3.61
C VAL A 503 -6.28 0.33 -3.49
N PHE A 504 -5.78 1.16 -4.39
CA PHE A 504 -5.95 2.62 -4.38
C PHE A 504 -6.70 3.12 -5.62
N LYS A 505 -7.30 4.30 -5.51
CA LYS A 505 -8.06 4.96 -6.60
C LYS A 505 -7.32 6.17 -7.16
N HIS A 506 -6.00 6.05 -7.26
CA HIS A 506 -5.14 7.10 -7.80
C HIS A 506 -5.26 7.18 -9.33
N ALA A 507 -4.84 8.32 -9.90
CA ALA A 507 -4.76 8.53 -11.34
C ALA A 507 -3.28 8.57 -11.80
N PRO A 508 -2.96 8.05 -13.00
CA PRO A 508 -3.82 7.23 -13.86
C PRO A 508 -4.09 5.84 -13.25
N PRO A 509 -5.23 5.19 -13.54
CA PRO A 509 -5.48 3.81 -13.11
C PRO A 509 -4.58 2.84 -13.87
N ALA A 510 -4.02 1.85 -13.16
CA ALA A 510 -3.26 0.76 -13.78
C ALA A 510 -4.18 -0.23 -14.54
N PRO A 511 -3.66 -1.00 -15.52
CA PRO A 511 -4.38 -2.12 -16.13
C PRO A 511 -4.78 -3.19 -15.10
N HIS A 512 -5.83 -3.96 -15.39
CA HIS A 512 -6.28 -5.01 -14.49
C HIS A 512 -5.20 -6.11 -14.36
N SER A 513 -4.61 -6.25 -13.17
CA SER A 513 -3.39 -7.03 -12.93
C SER A 513 -3.48 -8.50 -13.37
N VAL A 514 -4.57 -9.18 -13.00
CA VAL A 514 -4.85 -10.58 -13.37
C VAL A 514 -4.98 -10.74 -14.89
N LEU A 515 -5.70 -9.85 -15.58
CA LEU A 515 -5.89 -9.93 -17.04
C LEU A 515 -4.59 -9.63 -17.78
N LYS A 516 -3.85 -8.59 -17.36
CA LYS A 516 -2.51 -8.25 -17.89
C LYS A 516 -1.54 -9.42 -17.69
N PHE A 517 -1.50 -10.03 -16.51
CA PHE A 517 -0.67 -11.20 -16.23
C PHE A 517 -1.01 -12.39 -17.12
N LEU A 518 -2.29 -12.69 -17.31
CA LEU A 518 -2.71 -13.77 -18.22
C LEU A 518 -2.38 -13.47 -19.68
N GLN A 519 -2.54 -12.23 -20.15
CA GLN A 519 -2.14 -11.81 -21.49
C GLN A 519 -0.63 -12.00 -21.73
N ASP A 520 0.23 -11.71 -20.75
CA ASP A 520 1.66 -12.00 -20.81
C ASP A 520 1.93 -13.52 -20.86
N VAL A 521 1.23 -14.32 -20.04
CA VAL A 521 1.38 -15.78 -19.99
C VAL A 521 1.02 -16.41 -21.34
N PHE A 522 -0.05 -15.96 -22.00
CA PHE A 522 -0.47 -16.42 -23.32
C PHE A 522 0.26 -15.71 -24.48
N ALA A 523 1.33 -14.96 -24.22
CA ALA A 523 2.19 -14.41 -25.26
C ALA A 523 3.21 -15.43 -25.82
N SER A 524 3.44 -16.55 -25.12
CA SER A 524 4.24 -17.69 -25.61
C SER A 524 3.60 -19.02 -25.23
N ARG A 525 3.93 -20.09 -25.97
CA ARG A 525 3.49 -21.46 -25.65
C ARG A 525 4.10 -21.95 -24.34
N ASP A 526 5.42 -21.79 -24.21
CA ASP A 526 6.21 -22.23 -23.05
C ASP A 526 5.66 -21.72 -21.71
N SER A 527 5.10 -20.51 -21.70
CA SER A 527 4.46 -19.90 -20.53
C SER A 527 3.00 -20.31 -20.36
N SER A 528 2.25 -20.53 -21.46
CA SER A 528 0.86 -21.00 -21.37
C SER A 528 0.71 -22.42 -20.80
N ASP A 529 1.74 -23.26 -20.96
CA ASP A 529 1.79 -24.66 -20.48
C ASP A 529 1.70 -24.82 -18.94
N ILE A 530 1.71 -23.72 -18.16
CA ILE A 530 1.51 -23.74 -16.70
C ILE A 530 0.07 -24.02 -16.25
N PHE A 531 -0.90 -23.93 -17.17
CA PHE A 531 -2.30 -24.25 -16.92
C PHE A 531 -2.61 -25.65 -17.44
N TYR A 532 -3.13 -26.53 -16.58
CA TYR A 532 -3.59 -27.83 -17.05
C TYR A 532 -4.82 -27.67 -17.95
N ARG A 533 -5.07 -28.67 -18.81
CA ARG A 533 -6.21 -28.67 -19.75
C ARG A 533 -7.54 -28.32 -19.09
N THR A 534 -7.78 -28.79 -17.86
CA THR A 534 -8.99 -28.47 -17.08
C THR A 534 -9.08 -26.98 -16.74
N ASP A 535 -7.99 -26.38 -16.29
CA ASP A 535 -7.91 -24.97 -15.90
C ASP A 535 -8.07 -24.06 -17.12
N MET A 536 -7.53 -24.48 -18.26
CA MET A 536 -7.77 -23.83 -19.56
C MET A 536 -9.25 -23.84 -19.96
N MET A 537 -9.97 -24.97 -19.82
CA MET A 537 -11.41 -25.00 -20.10
C MET A 537 -12.18 -24.03 -19.18
N VAL A 538 -11.86 -24.04 -17.88
CA VAL A 538 -12.48 -23.13 -16.91
C VAL A 538 -12.17 -21.66 -17.24
N MET A 539 -10.96 -21.35 -17.68
CA MET A 539 -10.58 -20.00 -18.08
C MET A 539 -11.34 -19.53 -19.33
N ILE A 540 -11.51 -20.41 -20.32
CA ILE A 540 -12.33 -20.15 -21.51
C ILE A 540 -13.81 -19.97 -21.12
N ASP A 541 -14.34 -20.81 -20.23
CA ASP A 541 -15.71 -20.67 -19.70
C ASP A 541 -15.93 -19.31 -18.99
N ILE A 542 -14.92 -18.80 -18.28
CA ILE A 542 -14.96 -17.47 -17.66
C ILE A 542 -14.85 -16.37 -18.71
N ALA A 543 -13.90 -16.47 -19.64
CA ALA A 543 -13.66 -15.44 -20.66
C ALA A 543 -14.87 -15.27 -21.60
N VAL A 544 -15.40 -16.37 -22.15
CA VAL A 544 -16.60 -16.35 -23.03
C VAL A 544 -17.81 -15.82 -22.27
N ARG A 545 -17.97 -16.17 -20.98
CA ARG A 545 -19.00 -15.59 -20.12
C ARG A 545 -18.82 -14.08 -19.94
N CYS A 546 -17.64 -13.60 -19.57
CA CYS A 546 -17.40 -12.17 -19.39
C CYS A 546 -17.57 -11.36 -20.69
N ILE A 547 -17.12 -11.87 -21.84
CA ILE A 547 -17.38 -11.25 -23.16
C ILE A 547 -18.89 -11.18 -23.48
N SER A 548 -19.66 -12.15 -22.99
CA SER A 548 -21.12 -12.22 -23.17
C SER A 548 -21.88 -11.28 -22.21
N ASP A 549 -21.47 -11.23 -20.94
CA ASP A 549 -22.15 -10.51 -19.86
C ASP A 549 -21.81 -9.00 -19.83
N LEU A 550 -20.60 -8.61 -20.24
CA LEU A 550 -20.13 -7.21 -20.17
C LEU A 550 -20.83 -6.32 -21.22
N SER A 551 -21.16 -5.10 -20.78
CA SER A 551 -21.93 -4.13 -21.58
C SER A 551 -21.08 -3.45 -22.67
N PRO A 552 -21.69 -2.98 -23.77
CA PRO A 552 -21.00 -2.21 -24.80
C PRO A 552 -20.28 -0.98 -24.25
N GLY A 553 -18.97 -0.88 -24.51
CA GLY A 553 -18.12 0.21 -24.02
C GLY A 553 -17.54 0.01 -22.62
N ASP A 554 -17.75 -1.15 -21.97
CA ASP A 554 -17.04 -1.51 -20.75
C ASP A 554 -15.56 -1.80 -21.06
N LYS A 555 -14.64 -1.11 -20.35
CA LYS A 555 -13.20 -1.23 -20.57
C LYS A 555 -12.63 -2.61 -20.24
N LEU A 556 -13.32 -3.43 -19.44
CA LEU A 556 -12.88 -4.81 -19.21
C LEU A 556 -13.18 -5.73 -20.40
N ARG A 557 -14.11 -5.36 -21.30
CA ARG A 557 -14.52 -6.24 -22.40
C ARG A 557 -13.40 -6.45 -23.42
N MET A 558 -12.66 -5.39 -23.77
CA MET A 558 -11.47 -5.48 -24.63
C MET A 558 -10.35 -6.32 -24.01
N GLU A 559 -10.22 -6.31 -22.68
CA GLU A 559 -9.20 -7.09 -21.96
C GLU A 559 -9.50 -8.60 -22.00
N TYR A 560 -10.77 -8.99 -21.84
CA TYR A 560 -11.21 -10.38 -22.02
C TYR A 560 -11.16 -10.84 -23.48
N LEU A 561 -11.49 -9.97 -24.44
CA LEU A 561 -11.31 -10.25 -25.88
C LEU A 561 -9.84 -10.49 -26.22
N SER A 562 -8.94 -9.62 -25.73
CA SER A 562 -7.48 -9.74 -25.93
C SER A 562 -6.91 -11.00 -25.26
N LEU A 563 -7.39 -11.35 -24.06
CA LEU A 563 -7.07 -12.61 -23.40
C LEU A 563 -7.50 -13.82 -24.24
N MET A 564 -8.74 -13.84 -24.73
CA MET A 564 -9.24 -14.93 -25.58
C MET A 564 -8.44 -15.05 -26.88
N HIS A 565 -8.05 -13.92 -27.49
CA HIS A 565 -7.19 -13.87 -28.69
C HIS A 565 -5.81 -14.49 -28.41
N SER A 566 -5.16 -14.12 -27.31
CA SER A 566 -3.87 -14.71 -26.91
C SER A 566 -3.99 -16.21 -26.60
N ILE A 567 -5.07 -16.66 -25.95
CA ILE A 567 -5.34 -18.10 -25.71
C ILE A 567 -5.41 -18.87 -27.03
N ILE A 568 -6.15 -18.37 -28.03
CA ILE A 568 -6.28 -19.02 -29.35
C ILE A 568 -4.90 -19.14 -30.04
N ARG A 569 -4.05 -18.11 -29.93
CA ARG A 569 -2.71 -18.09 -30.55
C ARG A 569 -1.71 -19.03 -29.88
N SER A 570 -1.75 -19.17 -28.56
CA SER A 570 -0.73 -19.88 -27.76
C SER A 570 -1.07 -21.34 -27.45
N THR A 571 -2.33 -21.76 -27.50
CA THR A 571 -2.77 -23.09 -27.02
C THR A 571 -3.26 -24.03 -28.14
N ASP A 572 -3.75 -25.22 -27.78
CA ASP A 572 -4.42 -26.17 -28.70
C ASP A 572 -5.92 -25.89 -28.89
N TYR A 573 -6.38 -24.66 -28.63
CA TYR A 573 -7.81 -24.27 -28.72
C TYR A 573 -8.52 -24.74 -29.99
N LEU A 574 -7.84 -24.65 -31.15
CA LEU A 574 -8.39 -25.06 -32.45
C LEU A 574 -8.55 -26.58 -32.63
N GLU A 575 -7.96 -27.40 -31.76
CA GLU A 575 -8.15 -28.86 -31.75
C GLU A 575 -9.39 -29.28 -30.93
N HIS A 576 -9.74 -28.51 -29.88
CA HIS A 576 -10.76 -28.90 -28.90
C HIS A 576 -12.01 -28.02 -28.88
N LEU A 577 -11.96 -26.81 -29.46
CA LEU A 577 -13.10 -25.93 -29.78
C LEU A 577 -14.09 -25.70 -28.61
N HIS A 578 -13.58 -25.62 -27.37
CA HIS A 578 -14.43 -25.49 -26.18
C HIS A 578 -15.15 -24.15 -26.17
N ARG A 579 -16.47 -24.16 -25.95
CA ARG A 579 -17.37 -22.99 -26.04
C ARG A 579 -17.34 -22.22 -27.38
N LEU A 580 -16.84 -22.82 -28.48
CA LEU A 580 -16.73 -22.14 -29.78
C LEU A 580 -18.04 -21.49 -30.23
N SER A 581 -19.17 -22.20 -30.19
CA SER A 581 -20.48 -21.68 -30.60
C SER A 581 -20.89 -20.41 -29.87
N ASP A 582 -20.55 -20.33 -28.58
CA ASP A 582 -20.96 -19.25 -27.69
C ASP A 582 -20.04 -18.05 -27.89
N LEU A 583 -18.74 -18.30 -28.05
CA LEU A 583 -17.76 -17.30 -28.48
C LEU A 583 -18.16 -16.71 -29.84
N GLN A 584 -18.49 -17.54 -30.83
CA GLN A 584 -18.94 -17.10 -32.15
C GLN A 584 -20.19 -16.22 -32.07
N GLY A 585 -21.20 -16.64 -31.29
CA GLY A 585 -22.39 -15.83 -31.03
C GLY A 585 -22.07 -14.47 -30.39
N ALA A 586 -21.16 -14.44 -29.40
CA ALA A 586 -20.73 -13.21 -28.75
C ALA A 586 -19.92 -12.27 -29.67
N LEU A 587 -18.99 -12.80 -30.46
CA LEU A 587 -18.19 -12.05 -31.43
C LEU A 587 -19.07 -11.47 -32.56
N GLN A 588 -19.98 -12.28 -33.13
CA GLN A 588 -20.96 -11.82 -34.11
C GLN A 588 -21.89 -10.74 -33.54
N ARG A 589 -22.28 -10.86 -32.27
CA ARG A 589 -23.08 -9.83 -31.57
C ARG A 589 -22.32 -8.52 -31.49
N ILE A 590 -21.06 -8.54 -31.03
CA ILE A 590 -20.21 -7.35 -30.85
C ILE A 590 -20.03 -6.58 -32.17
N LEU A 591 -19.78 -7.29 -33.28
CA LEU A 591 -19.66 -6.66 -34.61
C LEU A 591 -20.95 -5.98 -35.10
N ARG A 592 -22.12 -6.43 -34.62
CA ARG A 592 -23.45 -5.87 -34.97
C ARG A 592 -23.90 -4.74 -34.04
N GLU A 593 -23.13 -4.38 -33.00
CA GLU A 593 -23.54 -3.34 -32.06
C GLU A 593 -23.44 -1.94 -32.69
N GLU A 594 -24.54 -1.19 -32.73
CA GLU A 594 -24.61 0.15 -33.35
C GLU A 594 -23.75 1.20 -32.62
N ASP A 595 -23.05 2.07 -33.37
CA ASP A 595 -22.15 3.08 -32.81
C ASP A 595 -22.92 4.30 -32.29
N ASN A 596 -23.47 4.13 -31.08
CA ASN A 596 -24.31 5.11 -30.39
C ASN A 596 -23.60 6.46 -30.19
N SER A 597 -24.02 7.45 -30.95
CA SER A 597 -23.57 8.86 -30.92
C SER A 597 -23.97 9.66 -29.67
N GLY A 598 -24.29 8.97 -28.56
CA GLY A 598 -24.68 9.55 -27.28
C GLY A 598 -24.04 8.86 -26.07
N ALA A 599 -23.00 8.05 -26.27
CA ALA A 599 -22.16 7.54 -25.20
C ALA A 599 -21.06 8.54 -24.83
N ASP A 600 -20.51 8.43 -23.62
CA ASP A 600 -19.26 9.10 -23.23
C ASP A 600 -18.11 8.71 -24.19
N GLU A 601 -17.20 9.65 -24.48
CA GLU A 601 -16.13 9.47 -25.48
C GLU A 601 -15.25 8.26 -25.16
N GLY A 602 -15.01 8.00 -23.88
CA GLY A 602 -14.28 6.81 -23.42
C GLY A 602 -15.00 5.49 -23.69
N GLY A 603 -16.35 5.47 -23.60
CA GLY A 603 -17.17 4.29 -23.88
C GLY A 603 -17.34 4.04 -25.38
N ALA A 604 -17.51 5.10 -26.18
CA ALA A 604 -17.50 5.02 -27.63
C ALA A 604 -16.15 4.48 -28.16
N THR A 605 -15.04 5.00 -27.63
CA THR A 605 -13.69 4.52 -27.96
C THR A 605 -13.51 3.04 -27.58
N ALA A 606 -13.91 2.64 -26.38
CA ALA A 606 -13.80 1.25 -25.93
C ALA A 606 -14.57 0.27 -26.83
N LYS A 607 -15.79 0.64 -27.24
CA LYS A 607 -16.59 -0.16 -28.16
C LYS A 607 -15.96 -0.32 -29.56
N GLN A 608 -15.31 0.73 -30.06
CA GLN A 608 -14.58 0.63 -31.33
C GLN A 608 -13.34 -0.27 -31.20
N MET A 609 -12.66 -0.26 -30.05
CA MET A 609 -11.55 -1.19 -29.77
C MET A 609 -12.02 -2.65 -29.69
N ASP A 610 -13.16 -2.93 -29.05
CA ASP A 610 -13.77 -4.27 -29.06
C ASP A 610 -13.92 -4.79 -30.50
N LYS A 611 -14.55 -3.99 -31.38
CA LYS A 611 -14.76 -4.35 -32.80
C LYS A 611 -13.46 -4.62 -33.55
N LEU A 612 -12.43 -3.81 -33.32
CA LEU A 612 -11.11 -3.99 -33.96
C LEU A 612 -10.43 -5.30 -33.51
N ILE A 613 -10.52 -5.65 -32.22
CA ILE A 613 -9.99 -6.93 -31.71
C ILE A 613 -10.73 -8.11 -32.36
N VAL A 614 -12.06 -8.08 -32.42
CA VAL A 614 -12.85 -9.15 -33.07
C VAL A 614 -12.50 -9.28 -34.57
N GLN A 615 -12.28 -8.17 -35.28
CA GLN A 615 -11.86 -8.19 -36.68
C GLN A 615 -10.48 -8.82 -36.87
N GLU A 616 -9.52 -8.53 -35.98
CA GLU A 616 -8.18 -9.13 -36.04
C GLU A 616 -8.22 -10.63 -35.66
N MET A 617 -9.03 -11.03 -34.67
CA MET A 617 -9.27 -12.43 -34.34
C MET A 617 -9.79 -13.24 -35.54
N TYR A 618 -10.77 -12.72 -36.28
CA TYR A 618 -11.29 -13.37 -37.49
C TYR A 618 -10.29 -13.36 -38.66
N LYS A 619 -9.43 -12.35 -38.75
CA LYS A 619 -8.39 -12.23 -39.78
C LYS A 619 -7.22 -13.21 -39.56
N GLU A 620 -6.85 -13.48 -38.30
CA GLU A 620 -5.82 -14.45 -37.95
C GLU A 620 -6.35 -15.89 -37.89
N PHE A 621 -7.60 -16.08 -37.43
CA PHE A 621 -8.24 -17.39 -37.25
C PHE A 621 -9.60 -17.49 -37.97
N PRO A 622 -9.62 -17.62 -39.31
CA PRO A 622 -10.86 -17.68 -40.11
C PRO A 622 -11.84 -18.78 -39.67
N GLN A 623 -11.35 -19.89 -39.10
CA GLN A 623 -12.16 -20.99 -38.58
C GLN A 623 -13.12 -20.55 -37.46
N ILE A 624 -12.82 -19.43 -36.78
CA ILE A 624 -13.68 -18.85 -35.74
C ILE A 624 -14.75 -17.93 -36.36
N SER A 625 -14.57 -17.49 -37.61
CA SER A 625 -15.58 -16.70 -38.35
C SER A 625 -16.65 -17.56 -39.05
N GLU A 626 -16.34 -18.84 -39.33
CA GLU A 626 -17.23 -19.77 -40.04
C GLU A 626 -18.34 -20.31 -39.13
N SER A 627 -19.60 -20.19 -39.56
CA SER A 627 -20.82 -20.52 -38.80
C SER A 627 -21.87 -21.23 -39.66
#